data_AF-G7L2K0-F1
#
_entry.id   AF-G7L2K0-F1
#
_cell.length_a   1.000
_cell.length_b   1.000
_cell.length_c   1.000
_cell.angle_alpha   90.00
_cell.angle_beta   90.00
_cell.angle_gamma   90.00
#
_symmetry.space_group_name_H-M   'P 1'
#
loop_
_entity.id
_entity.type
_entity.pdbx_description
1 polymer ?
#
loop_
_entity_poly.entity_id
_entity_poly.type
_entity_poly.pdbx_seq_one_letter_code
_entity_poly.pdbx_strand_id
1 'polypeptide(L)'
;MANPEAKLETFLQWLQANGVELRGCNIKYCDSRKGFGIFCDKDVSDGILLVVPLELSITPMRVLQDPFLGPECRALFEEGDVDDRLLMMLLLTVERLRKDSLWKPYLDMLPTTFGNTLWFSEEELQELRGTTLYRATELQKKSLLNLYETKVKDIVKKLLTLDSDSEKEVCFEDFLWANSVFWSRALNTPLPRSYVFPEMQDVHQSCTPKADENGSQVTKSDDLTKETTHSTVQGDTVWVEGLVPGIDFCNHDLKPIATWEVDGTGLTTGVPVSMYLLSAAQSPLQIDREISISYGNKGNEELLYLYGFVIDGNTDDYLMVHYPSEAINTISFSESKSQLLEVQKAEMRCLLPKTLLDNGFFPSGTENSGENNKSNKVCKYSWSGQRKTPSYVDKLVFPEKFMATLRTIAMQEDELFKVSSMLEELVGPEGERQLSDIDVQSAIWEVCGDSGALQLLVDLLHVKLMDLEEHSGTEENDFELLKKALIIDSQEDSKQMANDSEETTLMTRNKWSAIVYRRGQKQLTRLFLKEAEHALHLSMSEEMAVP
;
A
#
# COMPACT_ATOMS: atom_id res chain seq x y z
N MET A 1 3.04 -26.85 23.70
CA MET A 1 2.32 -26.25 22.55
C MET A 1 1.80 -27.40 21.69
N ALA A 2 0.59 -27.31 21.14
CA ALA A 2 0.04 -28.34 20.26
C ALA A 2 0.89 -28.47 18.98
N ASN A 3 0.98 -29.68 18.42
CA ASN A 3 1.59 -29.98 17.12
C ASN A 3 0.95 -29.06 16.04
N PRO A 4 1.72 -28.36 15.18
CA PRO A 4 1.18 -27.57 14.07
C PRO A 4 0.12 -28.30 13.22
N GLU A 5 0.29 -29.61 13.01
CA GLU A 5 -0.69 -30.43 12.28
C GLU A 5 -2.03 -30.56 13.02
N ALA A 6 -2.00 -30.67 14.36
CA ALA A 6 -3.23 -30.75 15.15
C ALA A 6 -3.99 -29.42 15.17
N LYS A 7 -3.28 -28.29 15.14
CA LYS A 7 -3.89 -26.97 14.98
C LYS A 7 -4.55 -26.84 13.60
N LEU A 8 -3.83 -27.25 12.55
CA LEU A 8 -4.35 -27.24 11.19
C LEU A 8 -5.62 -28.09 11.06
N GLU A 9 -5.62 -29.30 11.59
CA GLU A 9 -6.81 -30.18 11.57
C GLU A 9 -8.00 -29.53 12.27
N THR A 10 -7.78 -28.91 13.43
CA THR A 10 -8.81 -28.17 14.17
C THR A 10 -9.35 -26.99 13.34
N PHE A 11 -8.46 -26.27 12.65
CA PHE A 11 -8.83 -25.16 11.78
C PHE A 11 -9.63 -25.62 10.55
N LEU A 12 -9.23 -26.71 9.89
CA LEU A 12 -9.96 -27.27 8.75
C LEU A 12 -11.38 -27.71 9.14
N GLN A 13 -11.53 -28.35 10.30
CA GLN A 13 -12.84 -28.71 10.86
C GLN A 13 -13.68 -27.47 11.17
N TRP A 14 -13.06 -26.41 11.71
CA TRP A 14 -13.73 -25.14 11.97
C TRP A 14 -14.16 -24.43 10.68
N LEU A 15 -13.34 -24.43 9.63
CA LEU A 15 -13.72 -23.90 8.31
C LEU A 15 -14.94 -24.63 7.77
N GLN A 16 -14.91 -25.97 7.78
CA GLN A 16 -16.03 -26.79 7.31
C GLN A 16 -17.30 -26.54 8.13
N ALA A 17 -17.20 -26.42 9.45
CA ALA A 17 -18.33 -26.13 10.34
C ALA A 17 -18.96 -24.74 10.07
N ASN A 18 -18.19 -23.79 9.55
CA ASN A 18 -18.64 -22.45 9.17
C ASN A 18 -19.00 -22.34 7.66
N GLY A 19 -19.18 -23.47 6.96
CA GLY A 19 -19.66 -23.48 5.58
C GLY A 19 -18.62 -23.15 4.52
N VAL A 20 -17.33 -23.20 4.86
CA VAL A 20 -16.25 -23.05 3.87
C VAL A 20 -16.11 -24.34 3.06
N GLU A 21 -16.06 -24.21 1.74
CA GLU A 21 -15.91 -25.34 0.82
C GLU A 21 -14.52 -25.37 0.18
N LEU A 22 -13.69 -26.34 0.59
CA LEU A 22 -12.44 -26.68 -0.08
C LEU A 22 -12.74 -27.67 -1.23
N ARG A 23 -12.91 -27.16 -2.46
CA ARG A 23 -13.38 -27.96 -3.60
C ARG A 23 -12.28 -28.73 -4.30
N GLY A 24 -11.13 -28.10 -4.48
CA GLY A 24 -9.97 -28.67 -5.20
C GLY A 24 -8.64 -28.36 -4.55
N CYS A 25 -8.65 -27.85 -3.32
CA CYS A 25 -7.46 -27.42 -2.63
C CYS A 25 -7.43 -27.91 -1.18
N ASN A 26 -6.26 -27.79 -0.57
CA ASN A 26 -6.06 -28.00 0.86
C ASN A 26 -5.03 -27.00 1.40
N ILE A 27 -5.06 -26.72 2.70
CA ILE A 27 -4.07 -25.86 3.36
C ILE A 27 -2.93 -26.75 3.86
N LYS A 28 -1.69 -26.41 3.51
CA LYS A 28 -0.49 -27.17 3.92
C LYS A 28 0.59 -26.21 4.38
N TYR A 29 1.48 -26.70 5.23
CA TYR A 29 2.71 -25.99 5.54
C TYR A 29 3.65 -26.03 4.33
N CYS A 30 4.11 -24.87 3.87
CA CYS A 30 5.06 -24.73 2.76
C CYS A 30 6.50 -24.86 3.28
N ASP A 31 6.96 -23.82 3.98
CA ASP A 31 8.30 -23.75 4.56
C ASP A 31 8.35 -22.65 5.63
N SER A 32 9.52 -22.43 6.23
CA SER A 32 9.75 -21.39 7.25
C SER A 32 9.62 -19.97 6.70
N ARG A 33 9.64 -19.79 5.38
CA ARG A 33 9.62 -18.48 4.70
C ARG A 33 8.21 -17.99 4.45
N LYS A 34 7.35 -18.88 3.96
CA LYS A 34 5.96 -18.61 3.60
C LYS A 34 4.96 -19.04 4.67
N GLY A 35 5.35 -19.98 5.53
CA GLY A 35 4.43 -20.58 6.50
C GLY A 35 3.42 -21.49 5.80
N PHE A 36 2.14 -21.33 6.11
CA PHE A 36 1.07 -22.09 5.47
C PHE A 36 0.66 -21.48 4.14
N GLY A 37 0.25 -22.33 3.20
CA GLY A 37 -0.25 -21.95 1.88
C GLY A 37 -1.40 -22.83 1.44
N ILE A 38 -2.10 -22.42 0.38
CA ILE A 38 -3.13 -23.24 -0.28
C ILE A 38 -2.47 -24.04 -1.39
N PHE A 39 -2.79 -25.33 -1.50
CA PHE A 39 -2.22 -26.25 -2.49
C PHE A 39 -3.32 -26.96 -3.26
N CYS A 40 -3.08 -27.17 -4.56
CA CYS A 40 -3.98 -27.97 -5.39
C CYS A 40 -3.99 -29.42 -4.88
N ASP A 41 -5.18 -29.94 -4.59
CA ASP A 41 -5.38 -31.32 -4.13
C ASP A 41 -5.92 -32.20 -5.27
N LYS A 42 -6.84 -31.65 -6.06
CA LYS A 42 -7.43 -32.30 -7.22
C LYS A 42 -7.93 -31.26 -8.23
N ASP A 43 -8.07 -31.68 -9.47
CA ASP A 43 -8.63 -30.84 -10.53
C ASP A 43 -10.13 -30.59 -10.33
N VAL A 44 -10.59 -29.38 -10.67
CA VAL A 44 -12.00 -28.97 -10.54
C VAL A 44 -12.48 -28.40 -11.86
N SER A 45 -13.60 -28.91 -12.37
CA SER A 45 -14.09 -28.61 -13.72
C SER A 45 -14.56 -27.16 -13.92
N ASP A 46 -15.02 -26.50 -12.86
CA ASP A 46 -15.46 -25.10 -12.89
C ASP A 46 -14.32 -24.12 -12.54
N GLY A 47 -13.15 -24.64 -12.17
CA GLY A 47 -12.00 -23.85 -11.72
C GLY A 47 -12.15 -23.21 -10.34
N ILE A 48 -13.26 -23.44 -9.61
CA ILE A 48 -13.51 -22.86 -8.29
C ILE A 48 -12.84 -23.75 -7.23
N LEU A 49 -11.79 -23.23 -6.61
CA LEU A 49 -10.92 -24.01 -5.72
C LEU A 49 -11.38 -23.96 -4.25
N LEU A 50 -11.83 -22.79 -3.80
CA LEU A 50 -12.24 -22.50 -2.43
C LEU A 50 -13.43 -21.54 -2.45
N VAL A 51 -14.45 -21.78 -1.61
CA VAL A 51 -15.58 -20.86 -1.39
C VAL A 51 -15.69 -20.56 0.10
N VAL A 52 -15.74 -19.28 0.46
CA VAL A 52 -15.87 -18.78 1.83
C VAL A 52 -17.14 -17.93 1.95
N PRO A 53 -18.13 -18.30 2.78
CA PRO A 53 -19.25 -17.41 3.10
C PRO A 53 -18.74 -16.11 3.72
N LEU A 54 -19.17 -14.95 3.20
CA LEU A 54 -18.69 -13.67 3.69
C LEU A 54 -19.20 -13.32 5.10
N GLU A 55 -20.14 -14.09 5.64
CA GLU A 55 -20.55 -13.98 7.05
C GLU A 55 -19.42 -14.39 8.01
N LEU A 56 -18.50 -15.25 7.55
CA LEU A 56 -17.30 -15.67 8.26
C LEU A 56 -16.15 -14.64 8.16
N SER A 57 -16.29 -13.62 7.30
CA SER A 57 -15.27 -12.59 7.18
C SER A 57 -15.24 -11.70 8.43
N ILE A 58 -14.04 -11.28 8.81
CA ILE A 58 -13.85 -10.24 9.80
C ILE A 58 -13.82 -8.90 9.06
N THR A 59 -14.80 -8.05 9.29
CA THR A 59 -14.93 -6.71 8.68
C THR A 59 -15.42 -5.70 9.73
N PRO A 60 -15.24 -4.38 9.52
CA PRO A 60 -15.70 -3.36 10.48
C PRO A 60 -17.18 -3.53 10.82
N MET A 61 -18.03 -3.78 9.83
CA MET A 61 -19.46 -4.01 10.01
C MET A 61 -19.75 -5.24 10.87
N ARG A 62 -18.97 -6.32 10.74
CA ARG A 62 -19.13 -7.52 11.56
C ARG A 62 -18.68 -7.27 13.00
N VAL A 63 -17.63 -6.47 13.23
CA VAL A 63 -17.25 -6.01 14.57
C VAL A 63 -18.39 -5.22 15.21
N LEU A 64 -18.97 -4.28 14.47
CA LEU A 64 -20.09 -3.46 14.95
C LEU A 64 -21.37 -4.27 15.18
N GLN A 65 -21.58 -5.36 14.44
CA GLN A 65 -22.72 -6.28 14.62
C GLN A 65 -22.48 -7.36 15.67
N ASP A 66 -21.25 -7.48 16.19
CA ASP A 66 -20.93 -8.50 17.19
C ASP A 66 -21.85 -8.35 18.41
N PRO A 67 -22.52 -9.43 18.87
CA PRO A 67 -23.48 -9.33 19.98
C PRO A 67 -22.84 -8.86 21.29
N PHE A 68 -21.54 -9.09 21.44
CA PHE A 68 -20.81 -8.90 22.67
C PHE A 68 -19.97 -7.61 22.65
N LEU A 69 -19.13 -7.42 21.63
CA LEU A 69 -18.29 -6.23 21.47
C LEU A 69 -19.02 -5.07 20.77
N GLY A 70 -19.99 -5.38 19.92
CA GLY A 70 -20.65 -4.42 19.04
C GLY A 70 -21.27 -3.21 19.75
N PRO A 71 -21.97 -3.34 20.90
CA PRO A 71 -22.54 -2.18 21.60
C PRO A 71 -21.50 -1.11 21.97
N GLU A 72 -20.37 -1.53 22.53
CA GLU A 72 -19.30 -0.62 22.92
C GLU A 72 -18.55 -0.08 21.69
N CYS A 73 -18.24 -0.95 20.72
CA CYS A 73 -17.59 -0.56 19.48
C CYS A 73 -18.41 0.44 18.66
N ARG A 74 -19.75 0.30 18.63
CA ARG A 74 -20.64 1.27 17.96
C ARG A 74 -20.61 2.63 18.64
N ALA A 75 -20.67 2.68 19.97
CA ALA A 75 -20.59 3.95 20.69
C ALA A 75 -19.28 4.69 20.38
N LEU A 76 -18.14 3.97 20.47
CA LEU A 76 -16.82 4.54 20.14
C LEU A 76 -16.72 5.00 18.68
N PHE A 77 -17.34 4.27 17.75
CA PHE A 77 -17.32 4.61 16.33
C PHE A 77 -18.18 5.86 16.04
N GLU A 78 -19.37 5.95 16.62
CA GLU A 78 -20.27 7.11 16.50
C GLU A 78 -19.67 8.38 17.11
N GLU A 79 -18.89 8.25 18.17
CA GLU A 79 -18.13 9.35 18.79
C GLU A 79 -16.90 9.78 17.98
N GLY A 80 -16.53 9.00 16.94
CA GLY A 80 -15.33 9.24 16.12
C GLY A 80 -14.02 8.84 16.80
N ASP A 81 -14.10 8.07 17.88
CA ASP A 81 -12.93 7.63 18.65
C ASP A 81 -12.20 6.44 18.02
N VAL A 82 -12.90 5.63 17.23
CA VAL A 82 -12.33 4.52 16.48
C VAL A 82 -12.77 4.60 15.01
N ASP A 83 -11.86 4.25 14.11
CA ASP A 83 -12.15 4.08 12.68
C ASP A 83 -12.30 2.59 12.32
N ASP A 84 -12.64 2.32 11.07
CA ASP A 84 -12.82 0.96 10.53
C ASP A 84 -11.64 0.03 10.82
N ARG A 85 -10.41 0.55 10.70
CA ARG A 85 -9.20 -0.24 10.88
C ARG A 85 -8.94 -0.53 12.35
N LEU A 86 -9.13 0.46 13.21
CA LEU A 86 -8.95 0.29 14.64
C LEU A 86 -9.99 -0.67 15.22
N LEU A 87 -11.24 -0.66 14.73
CA LEU A 87 -12.26 -1.66 15.09
C LEU A 87 -11.79 -3.09 14.85
N MET A 88 -11.23 -3.33 13.67
CA MET A 88 -10.67 -4.63 13.29
C MET A 88 -9.51 -5.05 14.20
N MET A 89 -8.58 -4.14 14.47
CA MET A 89 -7.45 -4.40 15.36
C MET A 89 -7.89 -4.65 16.81
N LEU A 90 -8.93 -3.95 17.29
CA LEU A 90 -9.51 -4.16 18.62
C LEU A 90 -10.12 -5.55 18.74
N LEU A 91 -10.94 -5.98 17.76
CA LEU A 91 -11.51 -7.32 17.75
C LEU A 91 -10.40 -8.38 17.79
N LEU A 92 -9.39 -8.29 16.91
CA LEU A 92 -8.28 -9.23 16.86
C LEU A 92 -7.52 -9.29 18.20
N THR A 93 -7.26 -8.13 18.81
CA THR A 93 -6.56 -8.04 20.10
C THR A 93 -7.38 -8.71 21.22
N VAL A 94 -8.68 -8.42 21.29
CA VAL A 94 -9.58 -8.97 22.30
C VAL A 94 -9.75 -10.48 22.13
N GLU A 95 -10.08 -10.95 20.92
CA GLU A 95 -10.33 -12.37 20.65
C GLU A 95 -9.07 -13.23 20.83
N ARG A 96 -7.87 -12.68 20.61
CA ARG A 96 -6.60 -13.35 20.95
C ARG A 96 -6.45 -13.62 22.44
N LEU A 97 -6.93 -12.70 23.28
CA LEU A 97 -6.77 -12.77 24.74
C LEU A 97 -7.87 -13.59 25.41
N ARG A 98 -9.07 -13.61 24.81
CA ARG A 98 -10.24 -14.38 25.27
C ARG A 98 -9.97 -15.89 25.25
N LYS A 99 -10.40 -16.57 26.32
CA LYS A 99 -10.24 -18.03 26.46
C LYS A 99 -11.25 -18.81 25.60
N ASP A 100 -12.48 -18.31 25.55
CA ASP A 100 -13.60 -18.97 24.88
C ASP A 100 -13.93 -18.33 23.52
N SER A 101 -12.91 -17.79 22.85
CA SER A 101 -13.05 -17.18 21.52
C SER A 101 -13.51 -18.22 20.49
N LEU A 102 -14.59 -17.91 19.78
CA LEU A 102 -15.06 -18.71 18.63
C LEU A 102 -14.10 -18.66 17.44
N TRP A 103 -13.26 -17.61 17.38
CA TRP A 103 -12.24 -17.42 16.36
C TRP A 103 -10.95 -18.19 16.67
N LYS A 104 -10.84 -18.81 17.84
CA LYS A 104 -9.61 -19.44 18.31
C LYS A 104 -8.97 -20.41 17.29
N PRO A 105 -9.71 -21.29 16.57
CA PRO A 105 -9.10 -22.15 15.55
C PRO A 105 -8.44 -21.38 14.41
N TYR A 106 -9.00 -20.25 13.99
CA TYR A 106 -8.39 -19.36 12.99
C TYR A 106 -7.20 -18.60 13.57
N LEU A 107 -7.36 -17.97 14.75
CA LEU A 107 -6.29 -17.18 15.38
C LEU A 107 -5.06 -18.02 15.75
N ASP A 108 -5.24 -19.29 16.14
CA ASP A 108 -4.14 -20.20 16.49
C ASP A 108 -3.28 -20.62 15.27
N MET A 109 -3.79 -20.39 14.06
CA MET A 109 -3.10 -20.60 12.78
C MET A 109 -2.37 -19.35 12.26
N LEU A 110 -2.73 -18.16 12.75
CA LEU A 110 -2.06 -16.92 12.38
C LEU A 110 -0.63 -16.87 12.95
N PRO A 111 0.31 -16.16 12.28
CA PRO A 111 1.67 -16.01 12.79
C PRO A 111 1.67 -15.38 14.18
N THR A 112 2.55 -15.84 15.08
CA THR A 112 2.72 -15.23 16.41
C THR A 112 3.71 -14.06 16.39
N THR A 113 4.59 -14.03 15.40
CA THR A 113 5.57 -12.97 15.13
C THR A 113 5.58 -12.71 13.62
N PHE A 114 6.16 -11.57 13.20
CA PHE A 114 6.18 -11.17 11.79
C PHE A 114 7.59 -10.75 11.36
N GLY A 115 7.86 -10.88 10.06
CA GLY A 115 9.10 -10.38 9.45
C GLY A 115 9.02 -8.91 9.02
N ASN A 116 7.96 -8.18 9.39
CA ASN A 116 7.86 -6.77 9.06
C ASN A 116 8.69 -5.91 10.02
N THR A 117 9.08 -4.72 9.58
CA THR A 117 10.05 -3.88 10.30
C THR A 117 9.57 -3.42 11.68
N LEU A 118 8.27 -3.45 11.96
CA LEU A 118 7.74 -3.15 13.29
C LEU A 118 8.14 -4.21 14.34
N TRP A 119 8.52 -5.41 13.90
CA TRP A 119 8.97 -6.52 14.75
C TRP A 119 10.49 -6.69 14.79
N PHE A 120 11.22 -5.87 14.04
CA PHE A 120 12.68 -5.96 14.02
C PHE A 120 13.27 -5.62 15.40
N SER A 121 14.28 -6.39 15.77
CA SER A 121 15.18 -6.00 16.86
C SER A 121 15.91 -4.70 16.52
N GLU A 122 16.52 -4.07 17.52
CA GLU A 122 17.30 -2.85 17.28
C GLU A 122 18.43 -3.12 16.27
N GLU A 123 19.15 -4.23 16.41
CA GLU A 123 20.23 -4.61 15.50
C GLU A 123 19.74 -4.84 14.06
N GLU A 124 18.58 -5.47 13.89
CA GLU A 124 17.97 -5.70 12.57
C GLU A 124 17.50 -4.38 11.94
N LEU A 125 16.92 -3.49 12.74
CA LEU A 125 16.46 -2.19 12.27
C LEU A 125 17.63 -1.28 11.86
N GLN A 126 18.76 -1.34 12.56
CA GLN A 126 19.96 -0.57 12.20
C GLN A 126 20.50 -0.92 10.81
N GLU A 127 20.24 -2.12 10.28
CA GLU A 127 20.61 -2.47 8.91
C GLU A 127 19.85 -1.63 7.86
N LEU A 128 18.71 -1.05 8.22
CA LEU A 128 17.92 -0.15 7.36
C LEU A 128 18.33 1.32 7.48
N ARG A 129 19.28 1.68 8.34
CA ARG A 129 19.64 3.09 8.57
C ARG A 129 20.03 3.80 7.26
N GLY A 130 19.56 5.03 7.10
CA GLY A 130 19.71 5.82 5.87
C GLY A 130 18.59 5.61 4.84
N THR A 131 17.80 4.53 4.97
CA THR A 131 16.64 4.30 4.09
C THR A 131 15.41 5.09 4.55
N THR A 132 14.45 5.26 3.63
CA THR A 132 13.12 5.81 3.94
C THR A 132 12.35 4.89 4.89
N LEU A 133 12.46 3.58 4.69
CA LEU A 133 11.79 2.57 5.52
C LEU A 133 12.23 2.62 7.00
N TYR A 134 13.50 2.89 7.29
CA TYR A 134 13.98 3.07 8.67
C TYR A 134 13.21 4.19 9.39
N ARG A 135 13.17 5.39 8.77
CA ARG A 135 12.49 6.56 9.33
C ARG A 135 10.99 6.30 9.50
N ALA A 136 10.36 5.70 8.48
CA ALA A 136 8.94 5.35 8.51
C ALA A 136 8.61 4.34 9.63
N THR A 137 9.48 3.34 9.83
CA THR A 137 9.32 2.33 10.88
C THR A 137 9.41 2.95 12.26
N GLU A 138 10.41 3.81 12.52
CA GLU A 138 10.56 4.48 13.81
C GLU A 138 9.35 5.37 14.15
N LEU A 139 8.89 6.17 13.18
CA LEU A 139 7.72 7.03 13.36
C LEU A 139 6.45 6.20 13.63
N GLN A 140 6.24 5.12 12.87
CA GLN A 140 5.07 4.26 13.06
C GLN A 140 5.11 3.52 14.40
N LYS A 141 6.26 2.97 14.82
CA LYS A 141 6.40 2.32 16.14
C LYS A 141 6.02 3.29 17.27
N LYS A 142 6.51 4.54 17.21
CA LYS A 142 6.17 5.60 18.18
C LYS A 142 4.68 5.94 18.15
N SER A 143 4.10 6.09 16.95
CA SER A 143 2.68 6.39 16.79
C SER A 143 1.78 5.28 17.34
N LEU A 144 2.09 4.01 17.05
CA LEU A 144 1.33 2.85 17.54
C LEU A 144 1.44 2.70 19.04
N LEU A 145 2.63 2.91 19.62
CA LEU A 145 2.81 2.85 21.08
C LEU A 145 2.01 3.97 21.76
N ASN A 146 2.03 5.18 21.22
CA ASN A 146 1.23 6.28 21.75
C ASN A 146 -0.27 6.00 21.66
N LEU A 147 -0.76 5.51 20.51
CA LEU A 147 -2.16 5.11 20.34
C LEU A 147 -2.54 4.00 21.33
N TYR A 148 -1.63 3.06 21.57
CA TYR A 148 -1.83 1.99 22.53
C TYR A 148 -2.01 2.50 23.96
N GLU A 149 -1.05 3.27 24.46
CA GLU A 149 -1.05 3.77 25.84
C GLU A 149 -2.18 4.76 26.11
N THR A 150 -2.53 5.60 25.13
CA THR A 150 -3.53 6.67 25.32
C THR A 150 -4.96 6.22 25.08
N LYS A 151 -5.19 5.11 24.37
CA LYS A 151 -6.52 4.72 23.90
C LYS A 151 -6.76 3.21 23.95
N VAL A 152 -5.98 2.42 23.20
CA VAL A 152 -6.29 0.99 22.98
C VAL A 152 -6.26 0.19 24.28
N LYS A 153 -5.29 0.46 25.17
CA LYS A 153 -5.13 -0.28 26.42
C LYS A 153 -6.41 -0.26 27.26
N ASP A 154 -7.01 0.92 27.43
CA ASP A 154 -8.22 1.08 28.24
C ASP A 154 -9.46 0.51 27.56
N ILE A 155 -9.59 0.67 26.23
CA ILE A 155 -10.69 0.08 25.46
C ILE A 155 -10.65 -1.44 25.55
N VAL A 156 -9.50 -2.07 25.25
CA VAL A 156 -9.35 -3.53 25.30
C VAL A 156 -9.61 -4.06 26.70
N LYS A 157 -9.11 -3.37 27.74
CA LYS A 157 -9.39 -3.73 29.13
C LYS A 157 -10.90 -3.72 29.42
N LYS A 158 -11.61 -2.68 28.99
CA LYS A 158 -13.08 -2.59 29.14
C LYS A 158 -13.77 -3.74 28.41
N LEU A 159 -13.39 -4.02 27.16
CA LEU A 159 -13.98 -5.09 26.36
C LEU A 159 -13.73 -6.49 26.96
N LEU A 160 -12.55 -6.76 27.52
CA LEU A 160 -12.26 -8.04 28.16
C LEU A 160 -13.07 -8.27 29.45
N THR A 161 -13.37 -7.22 30.21
CA THR A 161 -14.18 -7.34 31.44
C THR A 161 -15.64 -7.68 31.20
N LEU A 162 -16.14 -7.55 29.97
CA LEU A 162 -17.52 -7.89 29.63
C LEU A 162 -17.77 -9.42 29.69
N ASP A 163 -16.74 -10.26 29.55
CA ASP A 163 -16.88 -11.71 29.27
C ASP A 163 -16.74 -12.56 30.55
N SER A 164 -15.94 -12.10 31.51
CA SER A 164 -15.66 -12.67 32.85
C SER A 164 -14.39 -12.04 33.43
N ASP A 165 -14.03 -12.32 34.70
CA ASP A 165 -12.76 -11.92 35.37
C ASP A 165 -11.51 -12.48 34.67
N SER A 166 -11.27 -12.07 33.42
CA SER A 166 -10.01 -12.31 32.73
C SER A 166 -8.96 -11.40 33.34
N GLU A 167 -8.13 -11.95 34.24
CA GLU A 167 -6.97 -11.27 34.81
C GLU A 167 -5.85 -10.96 33.78
N LYS A 168 -6.02 -11.35 32.51
CA LYS A 168 -5.04 -11.05 31.47
C LYS A 168 -5.06 -9.56 31.13
N GLU A 169 -3.97 -8.89 31.46
CA GLU A 169 -3.70 -7.53 30.99
C GLU A 169 -3.23 -7.57 29.53
N VAL A 170 -3.82 -6.73 28.68
CA VAL A 170 -3.32 -6.49 27.32
C VAL A 170 -1.93 -5.85 27.40
N CYS A 171 -1.02 -6.26 26.52
CA CYS A 171 0.25 -5.58 26.33
C CYS A 171 0.35 -4.97 24.92
N PHE A 172 1.35 -4.10 24.71
CA PHE A 172 1.56 -3.47 23.40
C PHE A 172 1.80 -4.51 22.29
N GLU A 173 2.44 -5.64 22.60
CA GLU A 173 2.72 -6.71 21.63
C GLU A 173 1.44 -7.36 21.09
N ASP A 174 0.37 -7.48 21.91
CA ASP A 174 -0.92 -8.00 21.45
C ASP A 174 -1.58 -7.07 20.41
N PHE A 175 -1.50 -5.76 20.65
CA PHE A 175 -2.00 -4.76 19.70
C PHE A 175 -1.12 -4.67 18.44
N LEU A 176 0.20 -4.72 18.60
CA LEU A 176 1.13 -4.74 17.48
C LEU A 176 0.93 -5.98 16.60
N TRP A 177 0.62 -7.13 17.22
CA TRP A 177 0.22 -8.34 16.53
C TRP A 177 -1.05 -8.14 15.73
N ALA A 178 -2.10 -7.56 16.31
CA ALA A 178 -3.34 -7.28 15.59
C ALA A 178 -3.14 -6.34 14.38
N ASN A 179 -2.34 -5.28 14.56
CA ASN A 179 -1.93 -4.40 13.47
C ASN A 179 -1.22 -5.16 12.35
N SER A 180 -0.30 -6.06 12.71
CA SER A 180 0.49 -6.81 11.73
C SER A 180 -0.34 -7.88 11.01
N VAL A 181 -1.28 -8.52 11.70
CA VAL A 181 -2.28 -9.41 11.06
C VAL A 181 -3.11 -8.62 10.05
N PHE A 182 -3.64 -7.46 10.43
CA PHE A 182 -4.45 -6.63 9.53
C PHE A 182 -3.68 -6.28 8.26
N TRP A 183 -2.48 -5.70 8.37
CA TRP A 183 -1.71 -5.26 7.19
C TRP A 183 -1.19 -6.40 6.31
N SER A 184 -0.93 -7.57 6.88
CA SER A 184 -0.40 -8.71 6.10
C SER A 184 -1.48 -9.59 5.47
N ARG A 185 -2.73 -9.50 5.92
CA ARG A 185 -3.81 -10.46 5.55
C ARG A 185 -5.13 -9.84 5.15
N ALA A 186 -5.39 -8.56 5.44
CA ALA A 186 -6.64 -7.94 5.03
C ALA A 186 -6.72 -7.85 3.50
N LEU A 187 -7.89 -8.19 2.98
CA LEU A 187 -8.25 -8.12 1.56
C LEU A 187 -9.28 -7.01 1.38
N ASN A 188 -9.09 -6.19 0.35
CA ASN A 188 -10.07 -5.19 -0.03
C ASN A 188 -11.17 -5.86 -0.88
N THR A 189 -12.32 -6.15 -0.27
CA THR A 189 -13.36 -7.01 -0.84
C THR A 189 -14.54 -6.18 -1.36
N PRO A 190 -15.00 -6.37 -2.61
CA PRO A 190 -16.17 -5.69 -3.15
C PRO A 190 -17.45 -6.37 -2.65
N LEU A 191 -18.17 -5.73 -1.73
CA LEU A 191 -19.40 -6.25 -1.13
C LEU A 191 -20.65 -5.52 -1.66
N PRO A 192 -21.79 -6.21 -1.82
CA PRO A 192 -23.06 -5.55 -2.12
C PRO A 192 -23.42 -4.53 -1.03
N ARG A 193 -23.83 -3.31 -1.41
CA ARG A 193 -24.21 -2.27 -0.43
C ARG A 193 -25.27 -2.75 0.56
N SER A 194 -26.26 -3.52 0.11
CA SER A 194 -27.32 -4.08 0.95
C SER A 194 -26.81 -5.08 1.99
N TYR A 195 -25.65 -5.70 1.76
CA TYR A 195 -25.00 -6.58 2.71
C TYR A 195 -24.23 -5.78 3.78
N VAL A 196 -23.57 -4.70 3.35
CA VAL A 196 -22.82 -3.81 4.25
C VAL A 196 -23.75 -2.98 5.13
N PHE A 197 -24.83 -2.47 4.55
CA PHE A 197 -25.84 -1.64 5.20
C PHE A 197 -27.22 -2.29 5.04
N PRO A 198 -27.55 -3.32 5.86
CA PRO A 198 -28.88 -3.90 5.82
C PRO A 198 -29.92 -2.84 6.23
N GLU A 199 -30.90 -2.58 5.35
CA GLU A 199 -32.03 -1.70 5.68
C GLU A 199 -32.77 -2.29 6.89
N MET A 200 -32.79 -1.55 8.00
CA MET A 200 -33.59 -1.90 9.17
C MET A 200 -35.06 -1.90 8.74
N GLN A 201 -35.68 -3.08 8.63
CA GLN A 201 -37.12 -3.17 8.41
C GLN A 201 -37.84 -2.63 9.66
N ASP A 202 -38.27 -1.37 9.60
CA ASP A 202 -39.26 -0.85 10.53
C ASP A 202 -40.57 -1.64 10.36
N VAL A 203 -40.83 -2.52 11.31
CA VAL A 203 -42.09 -3.24 11.45
C VAL A 203 -43.16 -2.25 11.94
N HIS A 204 -43.66 -1.44 11.01
CA HIS A 204 -44.96 -0.77 11.18
C HIS A 204 -45.87 -1.15 10.02
N GLN A 205 -46.32 -2.42 10.06
CA GLN A 205 -47.64 -2.75 9.58
C GLN A 205 -48.66 -1.92 10.38
N SER A 206 -49.28 -0.93 9.74
CA SER A 206 -50.67 -0.59 10.08
C SER A 206 -51.53 -0.62 8.83
N CYS A 207 -52.43 -1.60 8.84
CA CYS A 207 -53.51 -1.74 7.89
C CYS A 207 -54.60 -0.69 8.16
N THR A 208 -55.49 -0.57 7.15
CA THR A 208 -56.89 -0.11 7.19
C THR A 208 -57.15 1.34 6.72
N PRO A 209 -58.38 1.66 6.25
CA PRO A 209 -58.93 1.28 4.95
C PRO A 209 -59.46 2.50 4.16
N LYS A 210 -59.77 2.30 2.87
CA LYS A 210 -60.35 3.32 1.98
C LYS A 210 -61.74 3.79 2.44
N ALA A 211 -61.98 5.11 2.39
CA ALA A 211 -63.31 5.70 2.26
C ALA A 211 -63.23 6.95 1.38
N ASP A 212 -64.07 6.97 0.35
CA ASP A 212 -64.33 8.11 -0.55
C ASP A 212 -65.20 9.16 0.15
N GLU A 213 -64.95 10.46 -0.07
CA GLU A 213 -65.91 11.39 -0.71
C GLU A 213 -65.37 12.83 -0.86
N ASN A 214 -65.87 13.49 -1.90
CA ASN A 214 -65.42 14.71 -2.56
C ASN A 214 -65.59 16.03 -1.78
N GLY A 215 -64.75 17.03 -2.11
CA GLY A 215 -65.08 18.45 -1.86
C GLY A 215 -64.00 19.52 -2.04
N SER A 216 -63.67 19.85 -3.30
CA SER A 216 -63.27 21.18 -3.83
C SER A 216 -62.08 22.02 -3.31
N GLN A 217 -61.25 22.38 -4.31
CA GLN A 217 -60.58 23.66 -4.62
C GLN A 217 -59.16 23.99 -4.08
N VAL A 218 -58.20 23.77 -4.99
CA VAL A 218 -57.10 24.65 -5.47
C VAL A 218 -56.17 25.31 -4.43
N THR A 219 -54.93 24.81 -4.30
CA THR A 219 -53.69 25.50 -4.77
C THR A 219 -52.42 24.69 -4.43
N LYS A 220 -51.57 24.53 -5.46
CA LYS A 220 -50.10 24.32 -5.48
C LYS A 220 -49.45 22.97 -5.06
N SER A 221 -48.45 22.67 -5.89
CA SER A 221 -47.22 21.86 -5.75
C SER A 221 -47.29 20.33 -5.77
N ASP A 222 -46.33 19.81 -6.54
CA ASP A 222 -45.66 18.50 -6.51
C ASP A 222 -46.28 17.25 -7.17
N ASP A 223 -45.51 16.79 -8.16
CA ASP A 223 -45.07 15.42 -8.42
C ASP A 223 -45.89 14.42 -9.29
N LEU A 224 -45.10 13.64 -10.03
CA LEU A 224 -45.33 12.34 -10.66
C LEU A 224 -46.36 12.20 -11.80
N THR A 225 -45.83 12.00 -13.01
CA THR A 225 -46.30 10.89 -13.85
C THR A 225 -45.27 9.78 -13.83
N LYS A 226 -45.65 8.69 -13.17
CA LYS A 226 -44.99 7.38 -13.20
C LYS A 226 -44.99 6.85 -14.63
N GLU A 227 -43.81 6.71 -15.22
CA GLU A 227 -43.54 5.60 -16.12
C GLU A 227 -42.61 4.63 -15.40
N THR A 228 -43.15 3.44 -15.20
CA THR A 228 -42.52 2.28 -14.58
C THR A 228 -41.46 1.73 -15.53
N THR A 229 -40.26 2.28 -15.48
CA THR A 229 -39.05 1.56 -15.89
C THR A 229 -38.50 0.89 -14.64
N HIS A 230 -38.73 -0.41 -14.49
CA HIS A 230 -37.85 -1.26 -13.70
C HIS A 230 -36.48 -1.25 -14.39
N SER A 231 -35.67 -0.23 -14.14
CA SER A 231 -34.24 -0.35 -14.33
C SER A 231 -33.73 -1.19 -13.16
N THR A 232 -33.29 -2.40 -13.46
CA THR A 232 -32.39 -3.18 -12.60
C THR A 232 -31.19 -2.31 -12.29
N VAL A 233 -31.23 -1.62 -11.16
CA VAL A 233 -30.07 -0.94 -10.59
C VAL A 233 -29.11 -2.05 -10.22
N GLN A 234 -28.05 -2.18 -11.01
CA GLN A 234 -26.85 -2.92 -10.68
C GLN A 234 -26.40 -2.40 -9.30
N GLY A 235 -26.62 -3.20 -8.26
CA GLY A 235 -26.54 -2.76 -6.87
C GLY A 235 -25.17 -2.14 -6.58
N ASP A 236 -25.18 -0.97 -5.95
CA ASP A 236 -23.96 -0.26 -5.57
C ASP A 236 -23.01 -1.22 -4.82
N THR A 237 -21.77 -1.31 -5.27
CA THR A 237 -20.72 -2.11 -4.63
C THR A 237 -19.93 -1.22 -3.67
N VAL A 238 -19.64 -1.73 -2.48
CA VAL A 238 -18.84 -1.06 -1.45
C VAL A 238 -17.59 -1.88 -1.21
N TRP A 239 -16.43 -1.25 -1.29
CA TRP A 239 -15.14 -1.87 -1.01
C TRP A 239 -14.89 -1.88 0.50
N VAL A 240 -14.64 -3.06 1.07
CA VAL A 240 -14.44 -3.26 2.50
C VAL A 240 -13.15 -4.01 2.75
N GLU A 241 -12.24 -3.43 3.53
CA GLU A 241 -11.03 -4.10 3.99
C GLU A 241 -11.38 -5.05 5.15
N GLY A 242 -10.98 -6.32 5.04
CA GLY A 242 -11.27 -7.32 6.05
C GLY A 242 -10.50 -8.63 5.88
N LEU A 243 -10.54 -9.50 6.88
CA LEU A 243 -9.89 -10.81 6.83
C LEU A 243 -10.92 -11.85 6.36
N VAL A 244 -10.50 -12.74 5.47
CA VAL A 244 -11.37 -13.80 4.92
C VAL A 244 -10.74 -15.16 5.24
N PRO A 245 -11.08 -15.78 6.38
CA PRO A 245 -10.47 -17.02 6.83
C PRO A 245 -10.48 -18.10 5.75
N GLY A 246 -9.29 -18.53 5.34
CA GLY A 246 -9.09 -19.49 4.27
C GLY A 246 -8.45 -18.84 3.04
N ILE A 247 -9.10 -17.86 2.42
CA ILE A 247 -8.53 -17.16 1.24
C ILE A 247 -7.27 -16.37 1.64
N ASP A 248 -7.23 -15.83 2.86
CA ASP A 248 -6.09 -15.12 3.43
C ASP A 248 -4.84 -16.00 3.68
N PHE A 249 -4.90 -17.31 3.37
CA PHE A 249 -3.74 -18.22 3.35
C PHE A 249 -3.08 -18.33 1.98
N CYS A 250 -3.60 -17.69 0.94
CA CYS A 250 -2.92 -17.66 -0.36
C CYS A 250 -1.65 -16.82 -0.28
N ASN A 251 -0.49 -17.41 -0.56
CA ASN A 251 0.76 -16.66 -0.63
C ASN A 251 0.89 -15.84 -1.92
N HIS A 252 1.76 -14.83 -1.88
CA HIS A 252 2.11 -14.03 -3.05
C HIS A 252 3.02 -14.78 -4.02
N ASP A 253 2.77 -14.62 -5.33
CA ASP A 253 3.72 -14.93 -6.39
C ASP A 253 3.64 -13.88 -7.52
N LEU A 254 4.74 -13.67 -8.24
CA LEU A 254 4.80 -12.80 -9.42
C LEU A 254 4.06 -13.42 -10.62
N LYS A 255 3.86 -14.74 -10.61
CA LYS A 255 3.09 -15.51 -11.59
C LYS A 255 1.95 -16.23 -10.86
N PRO A 256 0.98 -15.47 -10.32
CA PRO A 256 -0.13 -16.07 -9.57
C PRO A 256 -0.93 -17.00 -10.48
N ILE A 257 -1.50 -18.04 -9.88
CA ILE A 257 -2.34 -19.00 -10.61
C ILE A 257 -3.79 -18.98 -10.17
N ALA A 258 -4.15 -18.06 -9.28
CA ALA A 258 -5.52 -17.82 -8.88
C ALA A 258 -5.80 -16.33 -8.70
N THR A 259 -7.07 -16.00 -8.84
CA THR A 259 -7.69 -14.74 -8.44
C THR A 259 -8.83 -15.06 -7.48
N TRP A 260 -9.39 -14.04 -6.84
CA TRP A 260 -10.59 -14.19 -6.05
C TRP A 260 -11.68 -13.26 -6.56
N GLU A 261 -12.94 -13.63 -6.35
CA GLU A 261 -14.13 -12.88 -6.74
C GLU A 261 -15.22 -13.00 -5.67
N VAL A 262 -16.25 -12.14 -5.74
CA VAL A 262 -17.41 -12.16 -4.84
C VAL A 262 -18.66 -12.53 -5.62
N ASP A 263 -19.37 -13.56 -5.15
CA ASP A 263 -20.69 -13.94 -5.63
C ASP A 263 -21.75 -13.47 -4.62
N GLY A 264 -22.36 -12.33 -4.91
CA GLY A 264 -23.45 -11.78 -4.09
C GLY A 264 -24.76 -12.58 -4.16
N THR A 265 -24.92 -13.46 -5.15
CA THR A 265 -26.19 -14.17 -5.43
C THR A 265 -26.17 -15.64 -5.04
N GLY A 266 -24.98 -16.25 -5.03
CA GLY A 266 -24.79 -17.69 -4.93
C GLY A 266 -25.07 -18.44 -6.23
N LEU A 267 -25.24 -17.77 -7.38
CA LEU A 267 -25.47 -18.43 -8.66
C LEU A 267 -24.21 -19.12 -9.22
N THR A 268 -23.04 -18.58 -8.91
CA THR A 268 -21.74 -19.11 -9.35
C THR A 268 -21.26 -20.17 -8.38
N THR A 269 -21.30 -19.87 -7.08
CA THR A 269 -20.74 -20.75 -6.06
C THR A 269 -21.77 -21.70 -5.45
N GLY A 270 -23.07 -21.46 -5.60
CA GLY A 270 -24.09 -22.17 -4.82
C GLY A 270 -24.19 -21.72 -3.36
N VAL A 271 -23.32 -20.79 -2.92
CA VAL A 271 -23.29 -20.22 -1.57
C VAL A 271 -23.63 -18.74 -1.64
N PRO A 272 -24.78 -18.29 -1.10
CA PRO A 272 -25.17 -16.89 -1.12
C PRO A 272 -24.13 -16.01 -0.42
N VAL A 273 -23.85 -14.84 -1.02
CA VAL A 273 -22.90 -13.84 -0.50
C VAL A 273 -21.59 -14.47 -0.05
N SER A 274 -20.85 -15.02 -1.01
CA SER A 274 -19.58 -15.70 -0.78
C SER A 274 -18.45 -15.05 -1.56
N MET A 275 -17.23 -15.25 -1.06
CA MET A 275 -16.00 -14.98 -1.78
C MET A 275 -15.39 -16.31 -2.20
N TYR A 276 -14.88 -16.41 -3.42
CA TYR A 276 -14.30 -17.65 -3.92
C TYR A 276 -12.97 -17.43 -4.62
N LEU A 277 -12.11 -18.45 -4.54
CA LEU A 277 -10.82 -18.52 -5.20
C LEU A 277 -10.99 -19.26 -6.53
N LEU A 278 -10.69 -18.57 -7.63
CA LEU A 278 -10.82 -19.05 -8.99
C LEU A 278 -9.44 -19.32 -9.60
N SER A 279 -9.29 -20.48 -10.24
CA SER A 279 -8.07 -20.77 -11.01
C SER A 279 -7.96 -19.85 -12.22
N ALA A 280 -6.80 -19.20 -12.36
CA ALA A 280 -6.45 -18.39 -13.53
C ALA A 280 -5.58 -19.18 -14.53
N ALA A 281 -5.34 -20.47 -14.29
CA ALA A 281 -4.48 -21.30 -15.14
C ALA A 281 -5.20 -21.75 -16.41
N GLN A 282 -4.51 -21.70 -17.55
CA GLN A 282 -5.03 -22.16 -18.85
C GLN A 282 -5.01 -23.70 -19.00
N SER A 283 -4.34 -24.40 -18.09
CA SER A 283 -4.17 -25.86 -18.08
C SER A 283 -4.55 -26.43 -16.72
N PRO A 284 -4.90 -27.74 -16.63
CA PRO A 284 -5.17 -28.39 -15.36
C PRO A 284 -4.06 -28.13 -14.35
N LEU A 285 -4.44 -27.84 -13.12
CA LEU A 285 -3.47 -27.59 -12.07
C LEU A 285 -2.78 -28.89 -11.67
N GLN A 286 -1.46 -28.82 -11.55
CA GLN A 286 -0.68 -29.95 -11.03
C GLN A 286 -1.01 -30.13 -9.55
N ILE A 287 -1.33 -31.36 -9.14
CA ILE A 287 -1.51 -31.72 -7.73
C ILE A 287 -0.24 -31.35 -6.94
N ASP A 288 -0.43 -30.87 -5.72
CA ASP A 288 0.60 -30.33 -4.83
C ASP A 288 1.31 -29.07 -5.32
N ARG A 289 0.80 -28.41 -6.38
CA ARG A 289 1.23 -27.05 -6.72
C ARG A 289 0.58 -26.05 -5.77
N GLU A 290 1.41 -25.15 -5.23
CA GLU A 290 0.93 -24.01 -4.43
C GLU A 290 0.04 -23.09 -5.29
N ILE A 291 -1.14 -22.78 -4.77
CA ILE A 291 -2.10 -21.83 -5.33
C ILE A 291 -1.79 -20.45 -4.73
N SER A 292 -1.13 -19.63 -5.54
CA SER A 292 -0.74 -18.28 -5.19
C SER A 292 -1.62 -17.22 -5.87
N ILE A 293 -1.71 -16.06 -5.22
CA ILE A 293 -2.37 -14.86 -5.72
C ILE A 293 -1.36 -13.72 -5.87
N SER A 294 -1.72 -12.65 -6.58
CA SER A 294 -0.94 -11.41 -6.55
C SER A 294 -1.43 -10.54 -5.40
N TYR A 295 -0.52 -10.05 -4.56
CA TYR A 295 -0.83 -9.00 -3.58
C TYR A 295 -0.82 -7.61 -4.24
N GLY A 296 -0.50 -7.53 -5.53
CA GLY A 296 -0.28 -6.32 -6.29
C GLY A 296 1.20 -6.13 -6.66
N ASN A 297 1.44 -5.17 -7.57
CA ASN A 297 2.77 -4.80 -8.02
C ASN A 297 3.43 -3.91 -6.96
N LYS A 298 4.05 -4.54 -5.96
CA LYS A 298 4.61 -3.87 -4.78
C LYS A 298 6.13 -3.94 -4.77
N GLY A 299 6.77 -2.81 -4.52
CA GLY A 299 8.21 -2.75 -4.27
C GLY A 299 8.57 -3.37 -2.91
N ASN A 300 9.85 -3.71 -2.73
CA ASN A 300 10.40 -4.31 -1.52
C ASN A 300 10.22 -3.43 -0.27
N GLU A 301 10.12 -2.11 -0.42
CA GLU A 301 9.78 -1.21 0.69
C GLU A 301 8.42 -1.59 1.30
N GLU A 302 7.40 -1.72 0.44
CA GLU A 302 6.03 -2.02 0.86
C GLU A 302 5.89 -3.49 1.27
N LEU A 303 6.51 -4.42 0.52
CA LEU A 303 6.49 -5.85 0.86
C LEU A 303 7.11 -6.10 2.24
N LEU A 304 8.26 -5.49 2.53
CA LEU A 304 8.93 -5.66 3.81
C LEU A 304 8.16 -4.96 4.94
N TYR A 305 7.61 -3.77 4.67
CA TYR A 305 6.89 -2.99 5.68
C TYR A 305 5.54 -3.61 6.08
N LEU A 306 4.78 -4.15 5.12
CA LEU A 306 3.43 -4.66 5.37
C LEU A 306 3.40 -6.17 5.59
N TYR A 307 4.14 -6.93 4.77
CA TYR A 307 4.05 -8.40 4.73
C TYR A 307 5.25 -9.10 5.35
N GLY A 308 6.37 -8.39 5.53
CA GLY A 308 7.55 -8.94 6.19
C GLY A 308 8.41 -9.87 5.33
N PHE A 309 8.41 -9.67 4.01
CA PHE A 309 9.30 -10.36 3.09
C PHE A 309 9.79 -9.44 1.98
N VAL A 310 10.80 -9.89 1.24
CA VAL A 310 11.34 -9.20 0.06
C VAL A 310 11.48 -10.19 -1.09
N ILE A 311 11.54 -9.65 -2.31
CA ILE A 311 11.84 -10.36 -3.55
C ILE A 311 13.20 -9.87 -4.03
N ASP A 312 14.17 -10.77 -4.14
CA ASP A 312 15.47 -10.43 -4.73
C ASP A 312 15.30 -10.11 -6.22
N GLY A 313 15.88 -8.99 -6.66
CA GLY A 313 15.72 -8.50 -8.02
C GLY A 313 14.31 -8.01 -8.39
N ASN A 314 13.48 -7.60 -7.41
CA ASN A 314 12.12 -7.10 -7.66
C ASN A 314 12.08 -6.03 -8.78
N THR A 315 11.18 -6.22 -9.74
CA THR A 315 10.98 -5.30 -10.87
C THR A 315 10.13 -4.10 -10.50
N ASP A 316 9.29 -4.24 -9.48
CA ASP A 316 8.37 -3.21 -8.99
C ASP A 316 8.99 -2.34 -7.89
N ASP A 317 10.30 -2.49 -7.64
CA ASP A 317 11.04 -1.60 -6.76
C ASP A 317 11.01 -0.16 -7.27
N TYR A 318 11.00 0.78 -6.33
CA TYR A 318 11.03 2.21 -6.59
C TYR A 318 11.97 2.93 -5.63
N LEU A 319 12.39 4.13 -6.04
CA LEU A 319 13.16 5.05 -5.21
C LEU A 319 12.29 6.25 -4.85
N MET A 320 12.16 6.57 -3.57
CA MET A 320 11.53 7.83 -3.15
C MET A 320 12.60 8.93 -3.04
N VAL A 321 12.41 10.02 -3.78
CA VAL A 321 13.22 11.24 -3.69
C VAL A 321 12.34 12.35 -3.13
N HIS A 322 12.84 13.10 -2.15
CA HIS A 322 12.12 14.23 -1.58
C HIS A 322 13.06 15.39 -1.31
N TYR A 323 12.52 16.60 -1.45
CA TYR A 323 13.13 17.80 -0.94
C TYR A 323 12.57 18.07 0.48
N PRO A 324 13.42 18.22 1.52
CA PRO A 324 12.97 18.47 2.88
C PRO A 324 12.13 19.75 2.98
N SER A 325 10.89 19.66 3.44
CA SER A 325 9.99 20.82 3.47
C SER A 325 10.47 21.89 4.45
N GLU A 326 11.17 21.48 5.51
CA GLU A 326 11.78 22.37 6.49
C GLU A 326 12.91 23.23 5.89
N ALA A 327 13.54 22.76 4.81
CA ALA A 327 14.59 23.51 4.11
C ALA A 327 14.03 24.64 3.25
N ILE A 328 12.73 24.65 2.92
CA ILE A 328 12.11 25.74 2.13
C ILE A 328 12.20 27.08 2.89
N ASN A 329 12.14 27.05 4.21
CA ASN A 329 12.20 28.28 5.00
C ASN A 329 13.61 28.87 5.07
N THR A 330 14.64 28.12 4.69
CA THR A 330 16.05 28.55 4.77
C THR A 330 16.63 29.00 3.44
N ILE A 331 15.94 28.77 2.31
CA ILE A 331 16.38 29.24 1.00
C ILE A 331 16.11 30.73 0.79
N SER A 332 16.91 31.37 -0.06
CA SER A 332 16.71 32.76 -0.46
C SER A 332 15.35 32.94 -1.15
N PHE A 333 14.67 34.05 -0.81
CA PHE A 333 13.34 34.41 -1.33
C PHE A 333 12.28 33.34 -1.03
N SER A 334 12.38 32.69 0.13
CA SER A 334 11.49 31.61 0.56
C SER A 334 10.01 31.98 0.52
N GLU A 335 9.64 33.20 0.90
CA GLU A 335 8.24 33.67 0.88
C GLU A 335 7.67 33.68 -0.54
N SER A 336 8.37 34.34 -1.49
CA SER A 336 7.94 34.41 -2.89
C SER A 336 7.92 33.02 -3.54
N LYS A 337 8.94 32.20 -3.29
CA LYS A 337 8.98 30.82 -3.81
C LYS A 337 7.85 29.96 -3.23
N SER A 338 7.52 30.13 -1.94
CA SER A 338 6.42 29.40 -1.30
C SER A 338 5.07 29.74 -1.93
N GLN A 339 4.83 31.01 -2.27
CA GLN A 339 3.60 31.43 -2.97
C GLN A 339 3.52 30.77 -4.37
N LEU A 340 4.62 30.73 -5.12
CA LEU A 340 4.65 30.06 -6.43
C LEU A 340 4.43 28.55 -6.31
N LEU A 341 5.00 27.91 -5.28
CA LEU A 341 4.81 26.48 -5.00
C LEU A 341 3.35 26.15 -4.62
N GLU A 342 2.70 27.03 -3.86
CA GLU A 342 1.29 26.88 -3.47
C GLU A 342 0.37 26.92 -4.70
N VAL A 343 0.57 27.89 -5.61
CA VAL A 343 -0.21 28.00 -6.86
C VAL A 343 -0.02 26.76 -7.74
N GLN A 344 1.20 26.23 -7.81
CA GLN A 344 1.53 25.03 -8.59
C GLN A 344 1.03 23.72 -7.95
N LYS A 345 0.51 23.75 -6.72
CA LYS A 345 0.22 22.55 -5.91
C LYS A 345 1.43 21.62 -5.88
N ALA A 346 2.58 22.19 -5.55
CA ALA A 346 3.89 21.55 -5.68
C ALA A 346 3.96 20.19 -4.99
N GLU A 347 4.54 19.21 -5.68
CA GLU A 347 4.86 17.91 -5.11
C GLU A 347 6.33 17.96 -4.65
N MET A 348 6.56 17.92 -3.33
CA MET A 348 7.91 17.96 -2.72
C MET A 348 8.63 16.61 -2.70
N ARG A 349 7.94 15.55 -3.15
CA ARG A 349 8.47 14.19 -3.22
C ARG A 349 7.97 13.53 -4.50
N CYS A 350 8.77 12.62 -5.03
CA CYS A 350 8.36 11.74 -6.10
C CYS A 350 8.77 10.30 -5.82
N LEU A 351 8.04 9.37 -6.44
CA LEU A 351 8.43 7.97 -6.56
C LEU A 351 9.00 7.76 -7.95
N LEU A 352 10.14 7.10 -8.02
CA LEU A 352 10.83 6.74 -9.25
C LEU A 352 10.82 5.20 -9.38
N PRO A 353 9.78 4.60 -9.99
CA PRO A 353 9.76 3.18 -10.30
C PRO A 353 10.96 2.76 -11.15
N LYS A 354 11.53 1.60 -10.86
CA LYS A 354 12.65 1.01 -11.61
C LYS A 354 12.38 0.92 -13.12
N THR A 355 11.13 0.65 -13.50
CA THR A 355 10.69 0.57 -14.91
C THR A 355 10.85 1.87 -15.70
N LEU A 356 10.99 3.03 -15.04
CA LEU A 356 11.29 4.28 -15.73
C LEU A 356 12.66 4.26 -16.41
N LEU A 357 13.63 3.52 -15.85
CA LEU A 357 14.98 3.38 -16.40
C LEU A 357 15.00 2.67 -17.76
N ASP A 358 13.98 1.87 -18.08
CA ASP A 358 13.87 1.21 -19.38
C ASP A 358 13.65 2.20 -20.53
N ASN A 359 13.16 3.39 -20.22
CA ASN A 359 12.90 4.45 -21.21
C ASN A 359 13.93 5.59 -21.16
N GLY A 360 14.87 5.55 -20.22
CA GLY A 360 15.87 6.60 -20.00
C GLY A 360 17.01 6.63 -21.02
N PHE A 361 18.10 7.27 -20.62
CA PHE A 361 19.34 7.37 -21.37
C PHE A 361 20.13 6.05 -21.36
N PHE A 362 20.00 5.25 -20.30
CA PHE A 362 20.76 4.01 -20.10
C PHE A 362 19.87 2.78 -19.82
N PRO A 363 19.06 2.34 -20.81
CA PRO A 363 18.19 1.18 -20.64
C PRO A 363 18.97 -0.11 -20.37
N SER A 364 18.46 -0.97 -19.49
CA SER A 364 19.15 -2.19 -19.03
C SER A 364 18.84 -3.46 -19.85
N GLY A 365 17.96 -3.38 -20.85
CA GLY A 365 17.49 -4.53 -21.66
C GLY A 365 17.84 -4.46 -23.15
N THR A 366 18.04 -5.63 -23.77
CA THR A 366 18.24 -5.80 -25.22
C THR A 366 17.03 -5.29 -25.98
N GLU A 367 17.23 -4.48 -27.01
CA GLU A 367 16.20 -3.98 -27.92
C GLU A 367 15.24 -5.11 -28.34
N ASN A 368 14.04 -5.18 -27.74
CA ASN A 368 12.96 -6.05 -28.20
C ASN A 368 11.61 -5.53 -27.70
N SER A 369 11.15 -4.47 -28.34
CA SER A 369 9.88 -4.44 -29.08
C SER A 369 9.68 -3.00 -29.52
N GLY A 370 9.70 -2.81 -30.84
CA GLY A 370 9.32 -1.56 -31.47
C GLY A 370 7.83 -1.32 -31.29
N GLU A 371 7.42 -0.92 -30.10
CA GLU A 371 6.26 -0.05 -29.92
C GLU A 371 6.81 1.24 -29.32
N ASN A 372 7.28 2.10 -30.22
CA ASN A 372 7.33 3.53 -29.97
C ASN A 372 5.89 3.99 -29.67
N ASN A 373 5.44 3.81 -28.43
CA ASN A 373 4.46 4.69 -27.83
C ASN A 373 5.16 6.05 -27.67
N LYS A 374 5.38 6.71 -28.82
CA LYS A 374 5.49 8.16 -28.90
C LYS A 374 4.13 8.68 -28.44
N SER A 375 3.91 8.68 -27.12
CA SER A 375 3.04 9.68 -26.55
C SER A 375 3.70 10.98 -26.98
N ASN A 376 3.10 11.68 -27.94
CA ASN A 376 3.40 13.05 -28.23
C ASN A 376 3.16 13.85 -26.93
N LYS A 377 4.09 13.79 -25.99
CA LYS A 377 4.22 14.76 -24.91
C LYS A 377 4.74 16.01 -25.59
N VAL A 378 3.85 16.65 -26.34
CA VAL A 378 4.06 18.03 -26.78
C VAL A 378 3.92 18.85 -25.52
N CYS A 379 5.05 18.96 -24.83
CA CYS A 379 5.32 19.86 -23.76
C CYS A 379 5.20 21.29 -24.29
N LYS A 380 3.98 21.84 -24.22
CA LYS A 380 3.70 23.25 -24.51
C LYS A 380 4.18 24.12 -23.33
N TYR A 381 5.48 24.12 -23.06
CA TYR A 381 6.06 24.88 -21.95
C TYR A 381 6.44 26.31 -22.32
N SER A 382 6.53 26.65 -23.61
CA SER A 382 7.05 27.95 -23.99
C SER A 382 5.98 29.03 -23.92
N TRP A 383 6.19 29.96 -23.00
CA TRP A 383 5.41 31.17 -22.81
C TRP A 383 5.44 32.06 -24.06
N SER A 384 6.64 32.25 -24.61
CA SER A 384 6.92 33.20 -25.68
C SER A 384 7.17 32.52 -27.04
N GLY A 385 7.31 31.19 -27.05
CA GLY A 385 7.81 30.41 -28.18
C GLY A 385 9.32 30.54 -28.41
N GLN A 386 10.05 31.31 -27.60
CA GLN A 386 11.47 31.58 -27.81
C GLN A 386 12.36 30.44 -27.29
N ARG A 387 12.06 29.88 -26.11
CA ARG A 387 12.78 28.70 -25.62
C ARG A 387 12.36 27.45 -26.41
N LYS A 388 13.34 26.84 -27.09
CA LYS A 388 13.13 25.57 -27.79
C LYS A 388 12.93 24.43 -26.80
N THR A 389 12.08 23.48 -27.16
CA THR A 389 11.95 22.22 -26.40
C THR A 389 13.31 21.50 -26.38
N PRO A 390 13.83 21.11 -25.20
CA PRO A 390 15.09 20.41 -25.08
C PRO A 390 15.10 19.10 -25.86
N SER A 391 16.22 18.75 -26.50
CA SER A 391 16.27 17.55 -27.34
C SER A 391 16.17 16.24 -26.54
N TYR A 392 16.43 16.32 -25.24
CA TYR A 392 16.47 15.19 -24.32
C TYR A 392 15.16 14.97 -23.55
N VAL A 393 14.14 15.81 -23.74
CA VAL A 393 12.88 15.75 -22.96
C VAL A 393 12.18 14.39 -23.06
N ASP A 394 12.23 13.75 -24.25
CA ASP A 394 11.62 12.44 -24.51
C ASP A 394 12.32 11.29 -23.77
N LYS A 395 13.52 11.55 -23.24
CA LYS A 395 14.34 10.60 -22.48
C LYS A 395 14.40 10.89 -20.99
N LEU A 396 13.80 11.98 -20.52
CA LEU A 396 13.73 12.29 -19.10
C LEU A 396 12.84 11.30 -18.36
N VAL A 397 13.40 10.65 -17.34
CA VAL A 397 12.73 9.68 -16.49
C VAL A 397 12.14 10.30 -15.22
N PHE A 398 12.22 11.62 -15.06
CA PHE A 398 11.78 12.31 -13.84
C PHE A 398 10.37 12.90 -13.99
N PRO A 399 9.48 12.75 -13.00
CA PRO A 399 8.12 13.30 -13.07
C PRO A 399 8.12 14.82 -13.22
N GLU A 400 7.38 15.32 -14.22
CA GLU A 400 7.38 16.75 -14.54
C GLU A 400 6.92 17.65 -13.39
N LYS A 401 5.91 17.23 -12.63
CA LYS A 401 5.45 18.00 -11.47
C LYS A 401 6.55 18.20 -10.43
N PHE A 402 7.35 17.16 -10.20
CA PHE A 402 8.49 17.24 -9.29
C PHE A 402 9.59 18.13 -9.87
N MET A 403 9.86 18.03 -11.17
CA MET A 403 10.81 18.92 -11.85
C MET A 403 10.36 20.39 -11.79
N ALA A 404 9.08 20.70 -11.96
CA ALA A 404 8.52 22.05 -11.82
C ALA A 404 8.70 22.60 -10.38
N THR A 405 8.47 21.76 -9.37
CA THR A 405 8.80 22.08 -7.97
C THR A 405 10.28 22.43 -7.83
N LEU A 406 11.19 21.59 -8.35
CA LEU A 406 12.63 21.83 -8.24
C LEU A 406 13.09 23.07 -9.00
N ARG A 407 12.51 23.39 -10.18
CA ARG A 407 12.78 24.65 -10.90
C ARG A 407 12.43 25.85 -10.04
N THR A 408 11.28 25.81 -9.38
CA THR A 408 10.84 26.89 -8.48
C THR A 408 11.80 27.08 -7.30
N ILE A 409 12.27 25.98 -6.72
CA ILE A 409 13.21 26.00 -5.59
C ILE A 409 14.60 26.50 -6.01
N ALA A 410 15.11 26.02 -7.14
CA ALA A 410 16.44 26.32 -7.66
C ALA A 410 16.57 27.73 -8.27
N MET A 411 15.45 28.40 -8.53
CA MET A 411 15.36 29.72 -9.15
C MET A 411 16.24 30.75 -8.43
N GLN A 412 17.04 31.48 -9.21
CA GLN A 412 17.90 32.56 -8.73
C GLN A 412 17.15 33.90 -8.62
N GLU A 413 17.77 34.90 -8.01
CA GLU A 413 17.15 36.21 -7.77
C GLU A 413 16.74 36.92 -9.07
N ASP A 414 17.61 36.94 -10.08
CA ASP A 414 17.33 37.60 -11.35
C ASP A 414 16.25 36.86 -12.17
N GLU A 415 16.20 35.53 -12.03
CA GLU A 415 15.16 34.69 -12.63
C GLU A 415 13.81 34.94 -11.96
N LEU A 416 13.78 35.02 -10.62
CA LEU A 416 12.57 35.32 -9.87
C LEU A 416 11.99 36.67 -10.28
N PHE A 417 12.83 37.69 -10.46
CA PHE A 417 12.37 38.99 -10.94
C PHE A 417 11.74 38.90 -12.35
N LYS A 418 12.35 38.15 -13.27
CA LYS A 418 11.82 37.94 -14.63
C LYS A 418 10.49 37.18 -14.60
N VAL A 419 10.39 36.11 -13.79
CA VAL A 419 9.16 35.34 -13.63
C VAL A 419 8.04 36.23 -13.07
N SER A 420 8.31 37.00 -12.00
CA SER A 420 7.33 37.94 -11.44
C SER A 420 6.86 38.96 -12.48
N SER A 421 7.77 39.54 -13.27
CA SER A 421 7.41 40.46 -14.35
C SER A 421 6.49 39.81 -15.40
N MET A 422 6.77 38.57 -15.81
CA MET A 422 5.92 37.85 -16.77
C MET A 422 4.53 37.53 -16.21
N LEU A 423 4.45 37.20 -14.92
CA LEU A 423 3.19 36.92 -14.24
C LEU A 423 2.37 38.19 -13.98
N GLU A 424 3.01 39.32 -13.68
CA GLU A 424 2.34 40.62 -13.55
C GLU A 424 1.68 41.06 -14.87
N GLU A 425 2.36 40.86 -16.02
CA GLU A 425 1.80 41.16 -17.34
C GLU A 425 0.51 40.39 -17.63
N LEU A 426 0.35 39.18 -17.08
CA LEU A 426 -0.84 38.36 -17.24
C LEU A 426 -2.02 38.75 -16.38
N VAL A 427 -1.71 39.11 -15.14
CA VAL A 427 -2.70 39.50 -14.13
C VAL A 427 -3.30 40.85 -14.50
N GLY A 428 -2.52 41.69 -15.21
CA GLY A 428 -2.92 43.02 -15.65
C GLY A 428 -2.95 44.03 -14.50
N PRO A 429 -3.05 45.33 -14.81
CA PRO A 429 -2.95 46.41 -13.82
C PRO A 429 -4.09 46.42 -12.78
N GLU A 430 -5.21 45.72 -13.04
CA GLU A 430 -6.39 45.69 -12.17
C GLU A 430 -6.60 44.34 -11.45
N GLY A 431 -5.72 43.34 -11.62
CA GLY A 431 -5.85 42.06 -10.93
C GLY A 431 -6.99 41.16 -11.41
N GLU A 432 -7.46 41.35 -12.65
CA GLU A 432 -8.69 40.74 -13.18
C GLU A 432 -8.57 39.23 -13.44
N ARG A 433 -7.35 38.71 -13.62
CA ARG A 433 -7.11 37.30 -13.94
C ARG A 433 -6.39 36.59 -12.79
N GLN A 434 -6.96 35.47 -12.33
CA GLN A 434 -6.30 34.56 -11.40
C GLN A 434 -5.27 33.70 -12.15
N LEU A 435 -4.06 33.59 -11.60
CA LEU A 435 -2.99 32.76 -12.16
C LEU A 435 -3.35 31.28 -12.03
N SER A 436 -3.18 30.53 -13.13
CA SER A 436 -3.26 29.07 -13.11
C SER A 436 -1.90 28.43 -12.81
N ASP A 437 -1.91 27.16 -12.45
CA ASP A 437 -0.71 26.33 -12.30
C ASP A 437 0.10 26.27 -13.62
N ILE A 438 -0.58 26.15 -14.76
CA ILE A 438 0.03 26.14 -16.10
C ILE A 438 0.72 27.48 -16.40
N ASP A 439 0.10 28.61 -16.04
CA ASP A 439 0.68 29.94 -16.27
C ASP A 439 2.00 30.08 -15.52
N VAL A 440 2.02 29.70 -14.23
CA VAL A 440 3.21 29.75 -13.38
C VAL A 440 4.29 28.80 -13.88
N GLN A 441 3.95 27.54 -14.18
CA GLN A 441 4.92 26.56 -14.67
C GLN A 441 5.56 26.99 -15.99
N SER A 442 4.77 27.55 -16.90
CA SER A 442 5.26 27.99 -18.21
C SER A 442 6.18 29.21 -18.09
N ALA A 443 5.84 30.18 -17.23
CA ALA A 443 6.69 31.34 -16.97
C ALA A 443 8.04 30.93 -16.32
N ILE A 444 7.98 30.05 -15.31
CA ILE A 444 9.18 29.53 -14.64
C ILE A 444 10.05 28.74 -15.62
N TRP A 445 9.47 27.85 -16.42
CA TRP A 445 10.24 27.08 -17.38
C TRP A 445 10.89 27.95 -18.47
N GLU A 446 10.18 28.97 -18.97
CA GLU A 446 10.72 29.90 -19.96
C GLU A 446 11.97 30.61 -19.44
N VAL A 447 11.93 31.06 -18.18
CA VAL A 447 13.05 31.79 -17.55
C VAL A 447 14.16 30.84 -17.12
N CYS A 448 13.85 29.83 -16.31
CA CYS A 448 14.83 29.01 -15.59
C CYS A 448 15.38 27.83 -16.40
N GLY A 449 14.64 27.33 -17.40
CA GLY A 449 15.01 26.08 -18.06
C GLY A 449 15.07 24.89 -17.09
N ASP A 450 16.02 23.98 -17.32
CA ASP A 450 16.12 22.71 -16.58
C ASP A 450 17.41 22.57 -15.76
N SER A 451 18.47 23.33 -16.06
CA SER A 451 19.80 23.13 -15.48
C SER A 451 19.82 23.28 -13.96
N GLY A 452 19.20 24.32 -13.40
CA GLY A 452 19.11 24.53 -11.95
C GLY A 452 18.34 23.42 -11.23
N ALA A 453 17.24 22.95 -11.81
CA ALA A 453 16.43 21.88 -11.25
C ALA A 453 17.13 20.52 -11.30
N LEU A 454 17.82 20.23 -12.42
CA LEU A 454 18.61 19.01 -12.60
C LEU A 454 19.83 18.99 -11.66
N GLN A 455 20.50 20.12 -11.46
CA GLN A 455 21.58 20.21 -10.47
C GLN A 455 21.05 19.92 -9.06
N LEU A 456 19.92 20.53 -8.68
CA LEU A 456 19.31 20.27 -7.38
C LEU A 456 18.89 18.79 -7.23
N LEU A 457 18.38 18.16 -8.29
CA LEU A 457 18.06 16.73 -8.30
C LEU A 457 19.31 15.85 -8.10
N VAL A 458 20.40 16.16 -8.78
CA VAL A 458 21.70 15.49 -8.63
C VAL A 458 22.18 15.60 -7.17
N ASP A 459 22.10 16.80 -6.59
CA ASP A 459 22.48 17.03 -5.19
C ASP A 459 21.62 16.19 -4.22
N LEU A 460 20.30 16.15 -4.43
CA LEU A 460 19.38 15.32 -3.63
C LEU A 460 19.72 13.83 -3.72
N LEU A 461 20.06 13.33 -4.91
CA LEU A 461 20.43 11.94 -5.13
C LEU A 461 21.79 11.60 -4.53
N HIS A 462 22.77 12.52 -4.59
CA HIS A 462 24.04 12.36 -3.89
C HIS A 462 23.87 12.30 -2.38
N VAL A 463 23.11 13.22 -1.78
CA VAL A 463 22.81 13.19 -0.35
C VAL A 463 22.13 11.87 0.03
N LYS A 464 21.16 11.42 -0.77
CA LYS A 464 20.49 10.14 -0.53
C LYS A 464 21.47 8.95 -0.59
N LEU A 465 22.38 8.94 -1.57
CA LEU A 465 23.40 7.89 -1.68
C LEU A 465 24.35 7.92 -0.49
N MET A 466 24.79 9.10 -0.07
CA MET A 466 25.63 9.27 1.13
C MET A 466 24.93 8.73 2.38
N ASP A 467 23.67 9.10 2.61
CA ASP A 467 22.88 8.60 3.75
C ASP A 467 22.76 7.06 3.76
N LEU A 468 22.56 6.45 2.58
CA LEU A 468 22.46 4.99 2.43
C LEU A 468 23.79 4.27 2.72
N GLU A 469 24.92 4.90 2.41
CA GLU A 469 26.24 4.26 2.50
C GLU A 469 26.98 4.56 3.81
N GLU A 470 26.62 5.64 4.51
CA GLU A 470 27.31 6.13 5.70
C GLU A 470 27.56 5.02 6.75
N HIS A 471 26.58 4.14 6.94
CA HIS A 471 26.61 3.12 8.00
C HIS A 471 26.80 1.69 7.49
N SER A 472 26.51 1.44 6.21
CA SER A 472 26.47 0.09 5.65
C SER A 472 27.43 -0.13 4.49
N GLY A 473 28.18 0.90 4.08
CA GLY A 473 29.10 0.85 2.95
C GLY A 473 28.37 0.81 1.61
N THR A 474 29.07 0.36 0.56
CA THR A 474 28.58 0.43 -0.82
C THR A 474 27.58 -0.69 -1.16
N GLU A 475 27.02 -0.66 -2.37
CA GLU A 475 26.21 -1.78 -2.90
C GLU A 475 27.03 -3.05 -3.08
N GLU A 476 28.31 -2.93 -3.44
CA GLU A 476 29.21 -4.09 -3.59
C GLU A 476 29.44 -4.77 -2.24
N ASN A 477 29.55 -3.98 -1.17
CA ASN A 477 29.65 -4.52 0.19
C ASN A 477 28.41 -5.36 0.54
N ASP A 478 27.21 -4.86 0.23
CA ASP A 478 25.96 -5.60 0.46
C ASP A 478 25.85 -6.84 -0.42
N PHE A 479 26.30 -6.76 -1.69
CA PHE A 479 26.31 -7.91 -2.59
C PHE A 479 27.19 -9.04 -2.04
N GLU A 480 28.40 -8.72 -1.59
CA GLU A 480 29.31 -9.70 -0.99
C GLU A 480 28.79 -10.24 0.35
N LEU A 481 28.11 -9.42 1.16
CA LEU A 481 27.44 -9.89 2.39
C LEU A 481 26.32 -10.89 2.07
N LEU A 482 25.48 -10.59 1.09
CA LEU A 482 24.38 -11.47 0.69
C LEU A 482 24.88 -12.78 0.08
N LYS A 483 25.96 -12.73 -0.70
CA LYS A 483 26.59 -13.91 -1.29
C LYS A 483 27.14 -14.88 -0.25
N LYS A 484 27.63 -14.36 0.88
CA LYS A 484 28.17 -15.13 2.01
C LYS A 484 27.11 -15.48 3.05
N ALA A 485 25.86 -15.06 2.87
CA ALA A 485 24.82 -15.19 3.88
C ALA A 485 24.35 -16.63 4.06
N LEU A 486 24.37 -17.10 5.30
CA LEU A 486 23.65 -18.29 5.75
C LEU A 486 22.51 -17.83 6.66
N ILE A 487 21.27 -18.03 6.19
CA ILE A 487 20.07 -17.59 6.90
C ILE A 487 19.75 -18.61 8.01
N ILE A 488 19.61 -18.11 9.23
CA ILE A 488 19.16 -18.91 10.39
C ILE A 488 17.71 -18.55 10.75
N ASP A 489 16.88 -19.57 10.95
CA ASP A 489 15.47 -19.42 11.33
C ASP A 489 15.29 -19.41 12.86
N SER A 490 16.28 -19.88 13.63
CA SER A 490 16.26 -19.85 15.10
C SER A 490 17.67 -19.72 15.72
N GLN A 491 17.76 -19.24 16.97
CA GLN A 491 19.03 -19.21 17.71
C GLN A 491 19.60 -20.62 18.01
N GLU A 492 18.78 -21.67 17.92
CA GLU A 492 19.23 -23.06 18.18
C GLU A 492 20.06 -23.63 17.04
N ASP A 493 19.84 -23.18 15.80
CA ASP A 493 20.62 -23.59 14.61
C ASP A 493 22.08 -23.10 14.64
N SER A 494 22.34 -22.04 15.42
CA SER A 494 23.68 -21.44 15.56
C SER A 494 24.72 -22.39 16.18
N LYS A 495 24.28 -23.39 16.96
CA LYS A 495 25.17 -24.28 17.70
C LYS A 495 25.60 -25.52 16.90
N GLN A 496 24.91 -25.86 15.80
CA GLN A 496 25.22 -27.04 15.00
C GLN A 496 26.09 -26.75 13.76
N MET A 497 26.17 -25.50 13.30
CA MET A 497 26.85 -25.14 12.04
C MET A 497 28.20 -24.41 12.20
N ALA A 498 28.68 -24.21 13.43
CA ALA A 498 29.93 -23.48 13.70
C ALA A 498 31.23 -24.23 13.30
N ASN A 499 31.16 -25.24 12.43
CA ASN A 499 32.28 -26.12 12.11
C ASN A 499 32.68 -26.20 10.63
N ASP A 500 32.14 -25.39 9.72
CA ASP A 500 32.64 -25.38 8.32
C ASP A 500 32.81 -23.96 7.74
N SER A 501 34.08 -23.62 7.46
CA SER A 501 34.62 -22.52 6.65
C SER A 501 34.56 -21.07 7.20
N GLU A 502 35.70 -20.36 7.10
CA GLU A 502 35.89 -18.94 7.44
C GLU A 502 35.14 -17.96 6.48
N GLU A 503 34.35 -18.46 5.52
CA GLU A 503 33.77 -17.65 4.44
C GLU A 503 32.28 -17.32 4.58
N THR A 504 31.55 -17.92 5.52
CA THR A 504 30.09 -17.75 5.65
C THR A 504 29.69 -16.83 6.80
N THR A 505 28.73 -15.93 6.56
CA THR A 505 28.16 -15.01 7.55
C THR A 505 26.76 -15.47 7.96
N LEU A 506 26.60 -15.87 9.22
CA LEU A 506 25.29 -16.19 9.80
C LEU A 506 24.47 -14.92 10.00
N MET A 507 23.21 -14.91 9.55
CA MET A 507 22.30 -13.80 9.78
C MET A 507 20.84 -14.23 9.86
N THR A 508 20.03 -13.48 10.62
CA THR A 508 18.59 -13.71 10.68
C THR A 508 17.92 -13.37 9.34
N ARG A 509 16.73 -13.92 9.11
CA ARG A 509 15.93 -13.62 7.92
C ARG A 509 15.54 -12.15 7.80
N ASN A 510 15.25 -11.49 8.92
CA ASN A 510 14.95 -10.05 8.98
C ASN A 510 16.15 -9.23 8.54
N LYS A 511 17.34 -9.54 9.07
CA LYS A 511 18.60 -8.92 8.67
C LYS A 511 18.90 -9.13 7.19
N TRP A 512 18.75 -10.35 6.69
CA TRP A 512 18.88 -10.64 5.26
C TRP A 512 17.92 -9.79 4.41
N SER A 513 16.65 -9.71 4.81
CA SER A 513 15.63 -8.94 4.08
C SER A 513 15.93 -7.44 4.08
N ALA A 514 16.44 -6.91 5.19
CA ALA A 514 16.90 -5.52 5.29
C ALA A 514 18.05 -5.22 4.32
N ILE A 515 19.03 -6.13 4.22
CA ILE A 515 20.20 -5.98 3.34
C ILE A 515 19.77 -6.06 1.86
N VAL A 516 18.87 -6.98 1.50
CA VAL A 516 18.32 -7.07 0.13
C VAL A 516 17.64 -5.75 -0.26
N TYR A 517 16.74 -5.24 0.59
CA TYR A 517 16.03 -3.98 0.32
C TYR A 517 17.00 -2.80 0.22
N ARG A 518 17.90 -2.60 1.19
CA ARG A 518 18.82 -1.45 1.17
C ARG A 518 19.79 -1.49 -0.02
N ARG A 519 20.23 -2.69 -0.43
CA ARG A 519 21.06 -2.87 -1.63
C ARG A 519 20.31 -2.41 -2.87
N GLY A 520 19.03 -2.79 -3.01
CA GLY A 520 18.16 -2.32 -4.07
C GLY A 520 18.01 -0.79 -4.08
N GLN A 521 17.88 -0.16 -2.90
CA GLN A 521 17.81 1.30 -2.80
C GLN A 521 19.13 1.99 -3.23
N LYS A 522 20.30 1.44 -2.86
CA LYS A 522 21.61 1.95 -3.32
C LYS A 522 21.75 1.83 -4.83
N GLN A 523 21.38 0.67 -5.38
CA GLN A 523 21.42 0.40 -6.82
C GLN A 523 20.53 1.40 -7.58
N LEU A 524 19.26 1.55 -7.18
CA LEU A 524 18.35 2.50 -7.82
C LEU A 524 18.85 3.94 -7.71
N THR A 525 19.37 4.34 -6.56
CA THR A 525 19.92 5.69 -6.37
C THR A 525 21.06 5.96 -7.35
N ARG A 526 21.99 5.02 -7.53
CA ARG A 526 23.07 5.16 -8.53
C ARG A 526 22.55 5.26 -9.96
N LEU A 527 21.57 4.44 -10.33
CA LEU A 527 21.01 4.43 -11.68
C LEU A 527 20.30 5.75 -11.99
N PHE A 528 19.43 6.24 -11.10
CA PHE A 528 18.77 7.53 -11.28
C PHE A 528 19.74 8.70 -11.19
N LEU A 529 20.78 8.63 -10.36
CA LEU A 529 21.84 9.64 -10.32
C LEU A 529 22.54 9.75 -11.68
N LYS A 530 22.88 8.62 -12.30
CA LYS A 530 23.47 8.59 -13.65
C LYS A 530 22.55 9.22 -14.71
N GLU A 531 21.25 8.94 -14.65
CA GLU A 531 20.25 9.57 -15.52
C GLU A 531 20.19 11.09 -15.30
N ALA A 532 20.21 11.55 -14.05
CA ALA A 532 20.16 12.97 -13.68
C ALA A 532 21.42 13.73 -14.11
N GLU A 533 22.60 13.16 -13.87
CA GLU A 533 23.89 13.74 -14.29
C GLU A 533 23.98 13.88 -15.82
N HIS A 534 23.49 12.88 -16.56
CA HIS A 534 23.47 12.93 -18.02
C HIS A 534 22.48 13.98 -18.54
N ALA A 535 21.28 14.04 -17.98
CA ALA A 535 20.30 15.08 -18.29
C ALA A 535 20.87 16.49 -18.02
N LEU A 536 21.52 16.69 -16.87
CA LEU A 536 22.15 17.94 -16.50
C LEU A 536 23.22 18.36 -17.53
N HIS A 537 24.10 17.43 -17.92
CA HIS A 537 25.12 17.69 -18.93
C HIS A 537 24.51 18.13 -20.26
N LEU A 538 23.44 17.47 -20.71
CA LEU A 538 22.72 17.84 -21.94
C LEU A 538 22.06 19.22 -21.81
N SER A 539 21.41 19.50 -20.68
CA SER A 539 20.80 20.80 -20.39
C SER A 539 21.81 21.94 -20.47
N MET A 540 22.96 21.80 -19.80
CA MET A 540 24.00 22.83 -19.82
C MET A 540 24.60 23.00 -21.22
N SER A 541 24.77 21.91 -21.97
CA SER A 541 25.31 21.96 -23.33
C SER A 541 24.38 22.70 -24.30
N GLU A 542 23.06 22.48 -24.19
CA GLU A 542 22.07 23.17 -25.02
C GLU A 542 21.92 24.65 -24.65
N GLU A 543 21.96 24.98 -23.36
CA GLU A 543 21.90 26.37 -22.88
C GLU A 543 23.13 27.18 -23.32
N MET A 544 24.31 26.57 -23.35
CA MET A 544 25.54 27.21 -23.89
C MET A 544 25.55 27.33 -25.41
N ALA A 545 24.73 26.54 -26.12
CA ALA A 545 24.64 26.55 -27.59
C ALA A 545 23.64 27.58 -28.13
N VAL A 546 22.91 28.30 -27.26
CA VAL A 546 22.06 29.43 -27.64
C VAL A 546 22.95 30.67 -27.85
N PRO A 547 23.06 31.19 -29.09
CA PRO A 547 23.97 32.28 -29.44
C PRO A 547 23.60 33.65 -28.85
#